data_AF-A0A8C5PUM1-F1
#
_entry.id   AF-A0A8C5PUM1-F1
#
_cell.length_a   1.000
_cell.length_b   1.000
_cell.length_c   1.000
_cell.angle_alpha   90.00
_cell.angle_beta   90.00
_cell.angle_gamma   90.00
#
_symmetry.space_group_name_H-M   'P 1'
#
loop_
_entity.id
_entity.type
_entity.pdbx_description
1 polymer ?
#
loop_
_entity_poly.entity_id
_entity_poly.type
_entity_poly.pdbx_seq_one_letter_code
_entity_poly.pdbx_strand_id
1 'polypeptide(L)'
;MLFLSVDAEKAFDRVDWSFLITVLAKLGLGPRWLAWVSALYSNPTALLRVNGSLSSPLSVRNGTRQGCPLSPILFIITLEPFLQRLRDNECIRGYNGPLHEYKVSAFADDVLLTIIDPLQSLPAFLREVHLYAAVSNFKINTTKCEAIGVDIPDTTRLQIRSLFPFSWQSEAITYLGLRLPSDLTLLYTLNYEPLLHRVRSDLQAWDKPHFSWFGRINIIKMSILPKFLYLFQTLPIHVTPSFFNTLRSLFGKFIWADKRPRLAFRLLTRPKHRGGMSTPHMEYYYVAALLLRLSDWSMSPPHKLWVPLEQKFLQVPIASAPWQTVSHTTICPTPHPTISPTLRLWRRYRHRLDLSPLPSPLTPITSNPDFLP
;
A
#
# COMPACT_ATOMS: atom_id res chain seq x y z
N MET A 1 18.66 3.98 -8.17
CA MET A 1 17.93 2.92 -7.43
C MET A 1 16.91 2.25 -8.37
N LEU A 2 16.73 0.94 -8.28
CA LEU A 2 15.78 0.16 -9.06
C LEU A 2 14.68 -0.37 -8.15
N PHE A 3 13.42 -0.21 -8.55
CA PHE A 3 12.30 -0.95 -7.96
C PHE A 3 11.87 -2.04 -8.93
N LEU A 4 11.73 -3.27 -8.44
CA LEU A 4 11.30 -4.43 -9.21
C LEU A 4 10.11 -5.10 -8.50
N SER A 5 8.92 -4.97 -9.10
CA SER A 5 7.73 -5.73 -8.71
C SER A 5 7.81 -7.12 -9.35
N VAL A 6 7.84 -8.16 -8.52
CA VAL A 6 7.99 -9.55 -8.94
C VAL A 6 6.63 -10.22 -9.02
N ASP A 7 6.30 -10.76 -10.20
CA ASP A 7 5.08 -11.56 -10.42
C ASP A 7 5.39 -13.04 -10.21
N ALA A 8 4.82 -13.64 -9.16
CA ALA A 8 4.92 -15.07 -8.91
C ALA A 8 3.90 -15.84 -9.76
N GLU A 9 4.37 -16.77 -10.60
CA GLU A 9 3.51 -17.51 -11.52
C GLU A 9 2.62 -18.50 -10.75
N LYS A 10 1.32 -18.22 -10.61
CA LYS A 10 0.37 -19.10 -9.90
C LYS A 10 0.85 -19.43 -8.48
N ALA A 11 1.18 -18.40 -7.71
CA ALA A 11 1.84 -18.50 -6.41
C ALA A 11 1.24 -19.57 -5.47
N PHE A 12 -0.08 -19.57 -5.28
CA PHE A 12 -0.76 -20.54 -4.43
C PHE A 12 -0.77 -21.95 -5.00
N ASP A 13 -0.87 -22.11 -6.32
CA ASP A 13 -0.99 -23.42 -6.98
C ASP A 13 0.35 -24.14 -7.09
N ARG A 14 1.47 -23.42 -6.99
CA ARG A 14 2.81 -23.98 -7.15
C ARG A 14 3.42 -24.56 -5.87
N VAL A 15 2.88 -24.22 -4.69
CA VAL A 15 3.46 -24.60 -3.39
C VAL A 15 3.71 -26.11 -3.32
N ASP A 16 4.97 -26.50 -3.21
CA ASP A 16 5.34 -27.90 -2.99
C ASP A 16 5.04 -28.33 -1.55
N TRP A 17 4.31 -29.44 -1.39
CA TRP A 17 3.89 -29.91 -0.06
C TRP A 17 5.04 -30.49 0.76
N SER A 18 6.02 -31.13 0.13
CA SER A 18 7.19 -31.69 0.83
C SER A 18 8.05 -30.57 1.40
N PHE A 19 8.27 -29.52 0.59
CA PHE A 19 8.94 -28.30 1.02
C PHE A 19 8.16 -27.60 2.13
N LEU A 20 6.83 -27.43 1.98
CA LEU A 20 5.97 -26.85 3.01
C LEU A 20 6.13 -27.56 4.36
N ILE A 21 6.01 -28.89 4.40
CA ILE A 21 6.15 -29.67 5.64
C ILE A 21 7.57 -29.51 6.22
N THR A 22 8.60 -29.47 5.38
CA THR A 22 9.99 -29.25 5.80
C THR A 22 10.17 -27.87 6.46
N VAL A 23 9.62 -26.81 5.87
CA VAL A 23 9.67 -25.46 6.44
C VAL A 23 8.92 -25.39 7.76
N LEU A 24 7.72 -25.98 7.84
CA LEU A 24 6.94 -26.04 9.08
C LEU A 24 7.69 -26.78 10.20
N ALA A 25 8.36 -27.89 9.87
CA ALA A 25 9.18 -28.63 10.82
C ALA A 25 10.36 -27.78 11.30
N LYS A 26 11.02 -27.05 10.39
CA LYS A 26 12.15 -26.16 10.73
C LYS A 26 11.72 -24.95 11.56
N LEU A 27 10.48 -24.48 11.40
CA LEU A 27 9.86 -23.45 12.23
C LEU A 27 9.61 -23.93 13.67
N GLY A 28 9.72 -25.25 13.94
CA GLY A 28 9.54 -25.83 15.27
C GLY A 28 8.11 -26.27 15.56
N LEU A 29 7.25 -26.42 14.54
CA LEU A 29 5.91 -26.96 14.74
C LEU A 29 5.99 -28.45 15.09
N GLY A 30 5.33 -28.83 16.19
CA GLY A 30 5.35 -30.21 16.69
C GLY A 30 4.73 -31.23 15.72
N PRO A 31 5.03 -32.53 15.91
CA PRO A 31 4.64 -33.60 14.98
C PRO A 31 3.13 -33.69 14.76
N ARG A 32 2.31 -33.34 15.78
CA ARG A 32 0.85 -33.31 15.66
C ARG A 32 0.37 -32.27 14.64
N TRP A 33 0.97 -31.08 14.64
CA TRP A 33 0.64 -30.03 13.68
C TRP A 33 1.04 -30.43 12.26
N LEU A 34 2.24 -31.00 12.10
CA LEU A 34 2.70 -31.51 10.81
C LEU A 34 1.74 -32.58 10.28
N ALA A 35 1.32 -33.53 11.12
CA ALA A 35 0.37 -34.57 10.74
C ALA A 35 -0.98 -33.99 10.30
N TRP A 36 -1.51 -32.97 10.98
CA TRP A 36 -2.76 -32.31 10.58
C TRP A 36 -2.63 -31.61 9.22
N VAL A 37 -1.54 -30.87 8.99
CA VAL A 37 -1.31 -30.22 7.69
C VAL A 37 -1.13 -31.27 6.60
N SER A 38 -0.31 -32.30 6.84
CA SER A 38 -0.12 -33.42 5.90
C SER A 38 -1.44 -34.10 5.56
N ALA A 39 -2.34 -34.32 6.53
CA ALA A 39 -3.65 -34.93 6.27
C ALA A 39 -4.51 -34.09 5.31
N LEU A 40 -4.44 -32.76 5.39
CA LEU A 40 -5.18 -31.88 4.48
C LEU A 40 -4.69 -31.97 3.03
N TYR A 41 -3.39 -32.24 2.83
CA TYR A 41 -2.72 -32.27 1.53
C TYR A 41 -2.37 -33.70 1.07
N SER A 42 -2.85 -34.74 1.77
CA SER A 42 -2.62 -36.13 1.41
C SER A 42 -3.51 -36.54 0.24
N ASN A 43 -2.93 -36.70 -0.95
CA ASN A 43 -3.58 -37.16 -2.19
C ASN A 43 -4.93 -36.50 -2.52
N PRO A 44 -5.04 -35.15 -2.49
CA PRO A 44 -6.28 -34.50 -2.86
C PRO A 44 -6.60 -34.71 -4.34
N THR A 45 -7.88 -34.93 -4.64
CA THR A 45 -8.41 -35.03 -5.99
C THR A 45 -9.33 -33.86 -6.31
N ALA A 46 -9.34 -33.41 -7.56
CA ALA A 46 -10.24 -32.38 -8.08
C ALA A 46 -11.05 -32.91 -9.27
N LEU A 47 -12.24 -32.34 -9.47
CA LEU A 47 -13.09 -32.60 -10.63
C LEU A 47 -13.31 -31.27 -11.36
N LEU A 48 -13.19 -31.27 -12.69
CA LEU A 48 -13.48 -30.10 -13.51
C LEU A 48 -14.94 -30.14 -13.93
N ARG A 49 -15.68 -29.06 -13.68
CA ARG A 49 -17.05 -28.91 -14.20
C ARG A 49 -17.03 -28.01 -15.43
N VAL A 50 -17.34 -28.56 -16.60
CA VAL A 50 -17.42 -27.84 -17.87
C VAL A 50 -18.82 -28.05 -18.46
N ASN A 51 -19.56 -26.96 -18.66
CA ASN A 51 -20.92 -26.98 -19.21
C ASN A 51 -21.89 -27.94 -18.47
N GLY A 52 -21.73 -28.08 -17.15
CA GLY A 52 -22.57 -28.96 -16.33
C GLY A 52 -22.07 -30.41 -16.22
N SER A 53 -21.14 -30.82 -17.07
CA SER A 53 -20.51 -32.15 -17.01
C SER A 53 -19.27 -32.14 -16.12
N LEU A 54 -19.07 -33.21 -15.34
CA LEU A 54 -17.88 -33.41 -14.51
C LEU A 54 -16.84 -34.26 -15.27
N SER A 55 -15.57 -33.91 -15.15
CA SER A 55 -14.46 -34.74 -15.62
C SER A 55 -14.30 -36.00 -14.77
N SER A 56 -13.39 -36.90 -15.16
CA SER A 56 -12.83 -37.87 -14.23
C SER A 56 -12.03 -37.17 -13.11
N PRO A 57 -11.87 -37.79 -11.93
CA PRO A 57 -11.06 -37.25 -10.86
C PRO A 57 -9.61 -37.06 -11.31
N LEU A 58 -9.06 -35.87 -11.04
CA LEU A 58 -7.67 -35.51 -11.30
C LEU A 58 -6.93 -35.42 -9.98
N SER A 59 -5.78 -36.09 -9.86
CA SER A 59 -4.92 -35.94 -8.69
C SER A 59 -4.23 -34.59 -8.70
N VAL A 60 -4.41 -33.82 -7.64
CA VAL A 60 -3.66 -32.58 -7.39
C VAL A 60 -2.33 -32.97 -6.74
N ARG A 61 -1.23 -32.35 -7.16
CA ARG A 61 0.13 -32.71 -6.70
C ARG A 61 0.82 -31.61 -5.90
N ASN A 62 0.33 -30.39 -6.01
CA ASN A 62 0.91 -29.20 -5.41
C ASN A 62 -0.19 -28.14 -5.21
N GLY A 63 0.18 -27.11 -4.47
CA GLY A 63 -0.62 -25.93 -4.26
C GLY A 63 -1.46 -25.97 -3.01
N THR A 64 -1.87 -24.80 -2.55
CA THR A 64 -2.74 -24.61 -1.40
C THR A 64 -4.15 -24.28 -1.87
N ARG A 65 -5.17 -24.73 -1.12
CA ARG A 65 -6.57 -24.57 -1.55
C ARG A 65 -7.00 -23.11 -1.47
N GLN A 66 -7.45 -22.54 -2.59
CA GLN A 66 -8.08 -21.22 -2.58
C GLN A 66 -9.41 -21.28 -1.80
N GLY A 67 -9.68 -20.24 -0.99
CA GLY A 67 -10.84 -20.20 -0.09
C GLY A 67 -10.68 -20.97 1.23
N CYS A 68 -9.59 -21.73 1.42
CA CYS A 68 -9.26 -22.32 2.71
C CYS A 68 -8.65 -21.26 3.64
N PRO A 69 -9.16 -21.07 4.87
CA PRO A 69 -8.61 -20.09 5.82
C PRO A 69 -7.14 -20.33 6.19
N LEU A 70 -6.65 -21.56 6.09
CA LEU A 70 -5.28 -21.94 6.44
C LEU A 70 -4.28 -21.68 5.30
N SER A 71 -4.72 -21.72 4.04
CA SER A 71 -3.82 -21.59 2.88
C SER A 71 -3.00 -20.30 2.84
N PRO A 72 -3.56 -19.11 3.15
CA PRO A 72 -2.79 -17.86 3.14
C PRO A 72 -1.58 -17.88 4.08
N ILE A 73 -1.76 -18.38 5.31
CA ILE A 73 -0.66 -18.40 6.28
C ILE A 73 0.38 -19.46 5.90
N LEU A 74 -0.03 -20.61 5.38
CA LEU A 74 0.90 -21.62 4.88
C LEU A 74 1.74 -21.09 3.72
N PHE A 75 1.12 -20.36 2.79
CA PHE A 75 1.83 -19.71 1.69
C PHE A 75 2.88 -18.71 2.20
N ILE A 76 2.50 -17.83 3.13
CA ILE A 76 3.43 -16.86 3.73
C ILE A 76 4.61 -17.57 4.41
N ILE A 77 4.33 -18.62 5.20
CA ILE A 77 5.38 -19.41 5.86
C ILE A 77 6.31 -20.05 4.84
N THR A 78 5.77 -20.60 3.74
CA THR A 78 6.62 -21.19 2.69
C THR A 78 7.51 -20.18 2.00
N LEU A 79 7.02 -18.95 1.80
CA LEU A 79 7.76 -17.88 1.13
C LEU A 79 8.86 -17.28 2.01
N GLU A 80 8.70 -17.30 3.34
CA GLU A 80 9.61 -16.64 4.27
C GLU A 80 11.08 -17.07 4.16
N PRO A 81 11.45 -18.35 3.98
CA PRO A 81 12.84 -18.76 3.70
C PRO A 81 13.46 -18.05 2.49
N PHE A 82 12.68 -17.81 1.44
CA PHE A 82 13.16 -17.04 0.28
C PHE A 82 13.42 -15.58 0.66
N LEU A 83 12.48 -14.96 1.36
CA LEU A 83 12.62 -13.57 1.80
C LEU A 83 13.80 -13.39 2.76
N GLN A 84 14.07 -14.36 3.65
CA GLN A 84 15.25 -14.38 4.52
C GLN A 84 16.53 -14.42 3.70
N ARG A 85 16.64 -15.35 2.73
CA ARG A 85 17.83 -15.42 1.86
C ARG A 85 18.07 -14.12 1.10
N LEU A 86 17.02 -13.44 0.64
CA LEU A 86 17.16 -12.13 0.00
C LEU A 86 17.65 -11.04 0.96
N ARG A 87 17.18 -11.04 2.22
CA ARG A 87 17.63 -10.10 3.24
C ARG A 87 19.10 -10.33 3.61
N ASP A 88 19.49 -11.58 3.80
CA ASP A 88 20.82 -11.96 4.30
C ASP A 88 21.91 -11.96 3.22
N ASN A 89 21.54 -12.00 1.94
CA ASN A 89 22.52 -12.03 0.85
C ASN A 89 23.17 -10.64 0.66
N GLU A 90 24.46 -10.54 0.99
CA GLU A 90 25.27 -9.31 0.87
C GLU A 90 25.51 -8.86 -0.58
N CYS A 91 25.42 -9.77 -1.55
CA CYS A 91 25.53 -9.42 -2.97
C CYS A 91 24.26 -8.75 -3.51
N ILE A 92 23.16 -8.79 -2.77
CA ILE A 92 21.93 -8.06 -3.09
C ILE A 92 21.92 -6.80 -2.23
N ARG A 93 22.18 -5.65 -2.85
CA ARG A 93 22.15 -4.35 -2.16
C ARG A 93 20.77 -3.72 -2.27
N GLY A 94 20.27 -3.19 -1.16
CA GLY A 94 19.02 -2.44 -1.04
C GLY A 94 19.25 -1.03 -0.53
N TYR A 95 18.16 -0.32 -0.22
CA TYR A 95 18.25 1.05 0.28
C TYR A 95 18.70 1.05 1.76
N ASN A 96 19.83 1.69 2.06
CA ASN A 96 20.34 1.77 3.43
C ASN A 96 19.51 2.73 4.30
N GLY A 97 18.61 2.14 5.10
CA GLY A 97 17.69 2.83 5.99
C GLY A 97 18.33 3.33 7.28
N PRO A 98 17.54 4.01 8.13
CA PRO A 98 17.96 4.36 9.49
C PRO A 98 17.95 3.15 10.44
N LEU A 99 17.11 2.14 10.15
CA LEU A 99 16.97 0.94 10.99
C LEU A 99 17.76 -0.26 10.44
N HIS A 100 17.66 -0.49 9.13
CA HIS A 100 18.30 -1.59 8.42
C HIS A 100 18.30 -1.31 6.92
N GLU A 101 18.95 -2.18 6.16
CA GLU A 101 18.92 -2.17 4.70
C GLU A 101 17.59 -2.73 4.16
N TYR A 102 16.84 -1.91 3.43
CA TYR A 102 15.56 -2.28 2.83
C TYR A 102 15.78 -2.90 1.45
N LYS A 103 15.78 -4.24 1.38
CA LYS A 103 15.97 -5.01 0.13
C LYS A 103 14.66 -5.51 -0.48
N VAL A 104 13.76 -6.02 0.36
CA VAL A 104 12.52 -6.68 -0.10
C VAL A 104 11.35 -6.32 0.81
N SER A 105 10.18 -6.13 0.20
CA SER A 105 8.88 -6.01 0.86
C SER A 105 7.93 -7.00 0.20
N ALA A 106 7.12 -7.70 0.99
CA ALA A 106 6.18 -8.69 0.48
C ALA A 106 4.80 -8.52 1.12
N PHE A 107 3.75 -8.65 0.33
CA PHE A 107 2.36 -8.67 0.78
C PHE A 107 1.63 -9.80 0.05
N ALA A 108 1.36 -10.90 0.76
CA ALA A 108 0.95 -12.14 0.13
C ALA A 108 1.92 -12.53 -1.01
N ASP A 109 1.45 -12.65 -2.25
CA ASP A 109 2.22 -12.99 -3.44
C ASP A 109 2.89 -11.78 -4.12
N ASP A 110 2.49 -10.54 -3.79
CA ASP A 110 3.13 -9.34 -4.30
C ASP A 110 4.49 -9.12 -3.61
N VAL A 111 5.59 -9.25 -4.35
CA VAL A 111 6.95 -9.03 -3.85
C VAL A 111 7.58 -7.83 -4.55
N LEU A 112 7.95 -6.81 -3.78
CA LEU A 112 8.64 -5.61 -4.25
C LEU A 112 10.09 -5.63 -3.78
N LEU A 113 11.02 -5.55 -4.72
CA LEU A 113 12.44 -5.40 -4.46
C LEU A 113 12.87 -3.95 -4.62
N THR A 114 13.67 -3.49 -3.66
CA THR A 114 14.39 -2.23 -3.71
C THR A 114 15.85 -2.56 -3.89
N ILE A 115 16.39 -2.25 -5.06
CA ILE A 115 17.72 -2.67 -5.49
C ILE A 115 18.62 -1.45 -5.71
N ILE A 116 19.78 -1.49 -5.09
CA ILE A 116 20.92 -0.63 -5.39
C ILE A 116 21.92 -1.43 -6.25
N ASP A 117 22.58 -0.75 -7.18
CA ASP A 117 23.51 -1.35 -8.17
C ASP A 117 22.94 -2.56 -8.92
N PRO A 118 21.95 -2.33 -9.80
CA PRO A 118 21.21 -3.42 -10.44
C PRO A 118 22.09 -4.38 -11.25
N LEU A 119 23.22 -3.93 -11.81
CA LEU A 119 24.15 -4.78 -12.54
C LEU A 119 24.80 -5.87 -11.67
N GLN A 120 24.99 -5.61 -10.37
CA GLN A 120 25.52 -6.58 -9.42
C GLN A 120 24.40 -7.34 -8.69
N SER A 121 23.38 -6.63 -8.24
CA SER A 121 22.33 -7.18 -7.38
C SER A 121 21.32 -8.06 -8.12
N LEU A 122 20.98 -7.76 -9.39
CA LEU A 122 20.00 -8.57 -10.14
C LEU A 122 20.49 -9.99 -10.45
N PRO A 123 21.76 -10.21 -10.87
CA PRO A 123 22.28 -11.58 -11.02
C PRO A 123 22.23 -12.39 -9.72
N ALA A 124 22.57 -11.77 -8.58
CA ALA A 124 22.50 -12.41 -7.27
C ALA A 124 21.05 -12.76 -6.89
N PHE A 125 20.11 -11.83 -7.11
CA PHE A 125 18.68 -12.07 -6.92
C PHE A 125 18.18 -13.23 -7.78
N LEU A 126 18.48 -13.25 -9.08
CA LEU A 126 18.05 -14.33 -9.96
C LEU A 126 18.65 -15.66 -9.53
N ARG A 127 19.90 -15.71 -9.05
CA ARG A 127 20.48 -16.93 -8.50
C ARG A 127 19.68 -17.44 -7.29
N GLU A 128 19.29 -16.55 -6.38
CA GLU A 128 18.44 -16.92 -5.23
C GLU A 128 17.07 -17.44 -5.67
N VAL A 129 16.46 -16.84 -6.70
CA VAL A 129 15.22 -17.34 -7.31
C VAL A 129 15.40 -18.77 -7.85
N HIS A 130 16.49 -19.05 -8.58
CA HIS A 130 16.76 -20.38 -9.13
C HIS A 130 16.98 -21.44 -8.02
N LEU A 131 17.74 -21.10 -6.98
CA LEU A 131 17.97 -21.99 -5.84
C LEU A 131 16.67 -22.29 -5.10
N TYR A 132 15.85 -21.28 -4.86
CA TYR A 132 14.56 -21.45 -4.20
C TYR A 132 13.57 -22.22 -5.07
N ALA A 133 13.52 -21.96 -6.38
CA ALA A 133 12.69 -22.68 -7.34
C ALA A 133 12.97 -24.19 -7.35
N ALA A 134 14.25 -24.57 -7.26
CA ALA A 134 14.68 -25.98 -7.28
C ALA A 134 14.12 -26.81 -6.11
N VAL A 135 13.83 -26.18 -4.97
CA VAL A 135 13.35 -26.87 -3.76
C VAL A 135 11.88 -26.64 -3.44
N SER A 136 11.29 -25.52 -3.90
CA SER A 136 9.93 -25.11 -3.53
C SER A 136 8.92 -25.15 -4.69
N ASN A 137 9.39 -25.41 -5.92
CA ASN A 137 8.64 -25.27 -7.16
C ASN A 137 8.15 -23.83 -7.46
N PHE A 138 8.70 -22.83 -6.74
CA PHE A 138 8.45 -21.42 -6.99
C PHE A 138 8.93 -21.02 -8.39
N LYS A 139 8.17 -20.13 -9.04
CA LYS A 139 8.55 -19.61 -10.36
C LYS A 139 8.06 -18.18 -10.50
N ILE A 140 8.93 -17.33 -11.06
CA ILE A 140 8.57 -15.96 -11.41
C ILE A 140 8.19 -15.87 -12.89
N ASN A 141 7.28 -14.96 -13.20
CA ASN A 141 6.96 -14.59 -14.56
C ASN A 141 7.74 -13.33 -14.95
N THR A 142 8.94 -13.51 -15.51
CA THR A 142 9.86 -12.42 -15.84
C THR A 142 9.22 -11.36 -16.73
N THR A 143 8.36 -11.74 -17.69
CA THR A 143 7.71 -10.78 -18.60
C THR A 143 6.60 -9.97 -17.94
N LYS A 144 6.04 -10.45 -16.83
CA LYS A 144 5.07 -9.70 -16.00
C LYS A 144 5.71 -8.93 -14.86
N CYS A 145 6.95 -9.25 -14.47
CA CYS A 145 7.67 -8.45 -13.49
C CYS A 145 7.88 -7.02 -14.03
N GLU A 146 7.45 -6.02 -13.27
CA GLU A 146 7.59 -4.60 -13.64
C GLU A 146 8.82 -3.99 -12.97
N ALA A 147 9.64 -3.29 -13.75
CA ALA A 147 10.88 -2.68 -13.27
C ALA A 147 10.90 -1.17 -13.57
N ILE A 148 11.27 -0.33 -12.59
CA ILE A 148 11.48 1.10 -12.79
C ILE A 148 12.76 1.60 -12.12
N GLY A 149 13.58 2.29 -12.90
CA GLY A 149 14.76 2.97 -12.41
C GLY A 149 14.45 4.40 -11.97
N VAL A 150 14.89 4.76 -10.76
CA VAL A 150 14.92 6.13 -10.23
C VAL A 150 16.38 6.55 -10.14
N ASP A 151 16.73 7.68 -10.75
CA ASP A 151 18.11 8.21 -10.77
C ASP A 151 19.16 7.18 -11.24
N ILE A 152 18.85 6.44 -12.30
CA ILE A 152 19.80 5.53 -12.95
C ILE A 152 20.29 6.20 -14.25
N PRO A 153 21.61 6.31 -14.49
CA PRO A 153 22.15 6.84 -15.73
C PRO A 153 21.64 6.08 -16.96
N ASP A 154 21.37 6.78 -18.06
CA ASP A 154 20.80 6.17 -19.27
C ASP A 154 21.66 5.04 -19.84
N THR A 155 22.99 5.14 -19.74
CA THR A 155 23.93 4.08 -20.14
C THR A 155 23.69 2.79 -19.35
N THR A 156 23.60 2.91 -18.03
CA THR A 156 23.30 1.77 -17.14
C THR A 156 21.89 1.23 -17.40
N ARG A 157 20.91 2.13 -17.64
CA ARG A 157 19.52 1.76 -17.93
C ARG A 157 19.40 0.93 -19.22
N LEU A 158 20.13 1.29 -20.27
CA LEU A 158 20.16 0.51 -21.52
C LEU A 158 20.81 -0.86 -21.31
N GLN A 159 21.90 -0.91 -20.54
CA GLN A 159 22.59 -2.16 -20.24
C GLN A 159 21.74 -3.14 -19.41
N ILE A 160 21.10 -2.68 -18.33
CA ILE A 160 20.22 -3.56 -17.54
C ILE A 160 19.00 -4.02 -18.35
N ARG A 161 18.49 -3.16 -19.25
CA ARG A 161 17.37 -3.50 -20.14
C ARG A 161 17.70 -4.61 -21.13
N SER A 162 18.92 -4.65 -21.65
CA SER A 162 19.34 -5.71 -22.57
C SER A 162 19.63 -7.03 -21.85
N LEU A 163 20.06 -6.99 -20.59
CA LEU A 163 20.41 -8.17 -19.81
C LEU A 163 19.21 -8.86 -19.16
N PHE A 164 18.16 -8.11 -18.77
CA PHE A 164 17.04 -8.65 -18.00
C PHE A 164 15.69 -8.44 -18.71
N PRO A 165 14.95 -9.52 -19.03
CA PRO A 165 13.71 -9.45 -19.80
C PRO A 165 12.49 -9.08 -18.93
N PHE A 166 12.62 -8.05 -18.10
CA PHE A 166 11.52 -7.50 -17.31
C PHE A 166 10.69 -6.49 -18.12
N SER A 167 9.47 -6.22 -17.65
CA SER A 167 8.64 -5.13 -18.17
C SER A 167 9.15 -3.78 -17.65
N TRP A 168 10.05 -3.15 -18.40
CA TRP A 168 10.71 -1.92 -17.99
C TRP A 168 9.83 -0.67 -18.17
N GLN A 169 9.26 -0.20 -17.08
CA GLN A 169 8.42 0.99 -17.05
C GLN A 169 9.24 2.27 -17.22
N SER A 170 8.68 3.24 -17.97
CA SER A 170 9.25 4.58 -18.15
C SER A 170 8.77 5.56 -17.09
N GLU A 171 7.48 5.51 -16.75
CA GLU A 171 6.80 6.50 -15.94
C GLU A 171 6.51 6.00 -14.52
N ALA A 172 5.85 4.84 -14.36
CA ALA A 172 5.40 4.33 -13.07
C ALA A 172 5.25 2.80 -13.04
N ILE A 173 5.42 2.20 -11.86
CA ILE A 173 5.07 0.80 -11.59
C ILE A 173 3.75 0.70 -10.82
N THR A 174 3.08 -0.43 -10.94
CA THR A 174 1.89 -0.73 -10.14
C THR A 174 2.27 -1.60 -8.94
N TYR A 175 1.93 -1.15 -7.73
CA TYR A 175 2.12 -1.94 -6.51
C TYR A 175 0.92 -1.75 -5.57
N LEU A 176 0.31 -2.86 -5.14
CA LEU A 176 -0.90 -2.86 -4.29
C LEU A 176 -2.02 -1.94 -4.83
N GLY A 177 -2.19 -1.89 -6.15
CA GLY A 177 -3.19 -1.05 -6.80
C GLY A 177 -2.88 0.45 -6.86
N LEU A 178 -1.67 0.87 -6.47
CA LEU A 178 -1.16 2.23 -6.60
C LEU A 178 -0.17 2.33 -7.76
N ARG A 179 -0.23 3.43 -8.50
CA ARG A 179 0.75 3.80 -9.53
C ARG A 179 1.84 4.64 -8.87
N LEU A 180 3.05 4.09 -8.76
CA LEU A 180 4.21 4.74 -8.15
C LEU A 180 5.15 5.26 -9.26
N PRO A 181 5.13 6.58 -9.55
CA PRO A 181 6.00 7.17 -10.56
C PRO A 181 7.42 7.37 -10.08
N SER A 182 8.36 7.45 -11.02
CA SER A 182 9.70 7.98 -10.76
C SER A 182 9.68 9.47 -10.43
N ASP A 183 8.80 10.23 -11.10
CA ASP A 183 8.51 11.63 -10.78
C ASP A 183 7.33 11.74 -9.79
N LEU A 184 7.65 12.11 -8.55
CA LEU A 184 6.67 12.21 -7.46
C LEU A 184 5.60 13.30 -7.69
N THR A 185 5.81 14.25 -8.61
CA THR A 185 4.79 15.25 -8.96
C THR A 185 3.56 14.61 -9.62
N LEU A 186 3.73 13.45 -10.27
CA LEU A 186 2.69 12.70 -10.95
C LEU A 186 1.84 11.83 -10.00
N LEU A 187 2.16 11.77 -8.70
CA LEU A 187 1.43 10.93 -7.73
C LEU A 187 -0.07 11.24 -7.71
N TYR A 188 -0.44 12.52 -7.81
CA TYR A 188 -1.85 12.94 -7.82
C TYR A 188 -2.54 12.51 -9.11
N THR A 189 -1.98 12.87 -10.26
CA THR A 189 -2.58 12.61 -11.58
C THR A 189 -2.71 11.11 -11.85
N LEU A 190 -1.72 10.30 -11.45
CA LEU A 190 -1.74 8.86 -11.69
C LEU A 190 -2.66 8.05 -10.76
N ASN A 191 -3.08 8.62 -9.61
CA ASN A 191 -3.86 7.87 -8.62
C ASN A 191 -5.22 8.50 -8.30
N TYR A 192 -5.28 9.81 -8.07
CA TYR A 192 -6.51 10.50 -7.66
C TYR A 192 -7.46 10.75 -8.84
N GLU A 193 -6.94 11.15 -10.00
CA GLU A 193 -7.77 11.43 -11.19
C GLU A 193 -8.42 10.15 -11.75
N PRO A 194 -7.71 9.03 -11.97
CA PRO A 194 -8.32 7.78 -12.40
C PRO A 194 -9.39 7.28 -11.43
N LEU A 195 -9.17 7.44 -10.12
CA LEU A 195 -10.18 7.07 -9.12
C LEU A 195 -11.42 7.96 -9.24
N LEU A 196 -11.26 9.27 -9.45
CA LEU A 196 -12.38 10.19 -9.67
C LEU A 196 -13.19 9.81 -10.92
N HIS A 197 -12.51 9.46 -12.02
CA HIS A 197 -13.15 8.97 -13.24
C HIS A 197 -13.91 7.67 -13.01
N ARG A 198 -13.29 6.70 -12.31
CA ARG A 198 -13.94 5.43 -11.96
C ARG A 198 -15.18 5.65 -11.09
N VAL A 199 -15.10 6.53 -10.11
CA VAL A 199 -16.24 6.87 -9.23
C VAL A 199 -17.36 7.52 -10.02
N ARG A 200 -17.07 8.38 -11.01
CA ARG A 200 -18.10 8.92 -11.90
C ARG A 200 -18.82 7.79 -12.65
N SER A 201 -18.07 6.84 -13.22
CA SER A 201 -18.65 5.68 -13.91
C SER A 201 -19.44 4.77 -12.97
N ASP A 202 -18.94 4.53 -11.75
CA ASP A 202 -19.64 3.74 -10.73
C ASP A 202 -20.99 4.39 -10.36
N LEU A 203 -21.00 5.70 -10.10
CA LEU A 203 -22.22 6.43 -9.76
C LEU A 203 -23.24 6.40 -10.91
N GLN A 204 -22.78 6.51 -12.17
CA GLN A 204 -23.64 6.36 -13.34
C GLN A 204 -24.23 4.94 -13.46
N ALA A 205 -23.43 3.90 -13.17
CA ALA A 205 -23.91 2.52 -13.16
C ALA A 205 -24.96 2.30 -12.06
N TRP A 206 -24.73 2.85 -10.88
CA TRP A 206 -25.66 2.81 -9.74
C TRP A 206 -26.90 3.69 -9.90
N ASP A 207 -26.92 4.60 -10.89
CA ASP A 207 -28.08 5.45 -11.17
C ASP A 207 -29.19 4.74 -11.97
N LYS A 208 -28.82 3.69 -12.72
CA LYS A 208 -29.75 2.87 -13.53
C LYS A 208 -30.90 2.27 -12.70
N PRO A 209 -30.64 1.61 -11.55
CA PRO A 209 -31.70 1.19 -10.64
C PRO A 209 -32.34 2.38 -9.89
N HIS A 210 -33.66 2.33 -9.72
CA HIS A 210 -34.42 3.37 -9.02
C HIS A 210 -34.28 3.28 -7.50
N PHE A 211 -33.13 3.70 -6.96
CA PHE A 211 -32.94 3.83 -5.52
C PHE A 211 -33.53 5.10 -4.94
N SER A 212 -34.04 4.99 -3.72
CA SER A 212 -34.35 6.16 -2.88
C SER A 212 -33.09 6.98 -2.59
N TRP A 213 -33.26 8.26 -2.25
CA TRP A 213 -32.13 9.13 -1.88
C TRP A 213 -31.37 8.59 -0.64
N PHE A 214 -32.06 7.86 0.25
CA PHE A 214 -31.45 7.11 1.36
C PHE A 214 -30.54 5.98 0.85
N GLY A 215 -31.04 5.17 -0.10
CA GLY A 215 -30.27 4.10 -0.73
C GLY A 215 -29.02 4.63 -1.43
N ARG A 216 -29.16 5.75 -2.16
CA ARG A 216 -28.04 6.45 -2.82
C ARG A 216 -26.97 6.90 -1.84
N ILE A 217 -27.35 7.44 -0.67
CA ILE A 217 -26.38 7.77 0.39
C ILE A 217 -25.67 6.53 0.91
N ASN A 218 -26.37 5.40 1.09
CA ASN A 218 -25.75 4.15 1.53
C ASN A 218 -24.79 3.59 0.48
N ILE A 219 -25.08 3.70 -0.81
CA ILE A 219 -24.16 3.32 -1.90
C ILE A 219 -22.87 4.13 -1.81
N ILE A 220 -22.95 5.44 -1.59
CA ILE A 220 -21.74 6.27 -1.40
C ILE A 220 -20.92 5.75 -0.21
N LYS A 221 -21.56 5.43 0.91
CA LYS A 221 -20.88 4.94 2.12
C LYS A 221 -20.22 3.57 1.92
N MET A 222 -20.90 2.64 1.26
CA MET A 222 -20.48 1.24 1.20
C MET A 222 -19.56 0.97 0.00
N SER A 223 -19.77 1.65 -1.13
CA SER A 223 -19.03 1.38 -2.37
C SER A 223 -18.00 2.44 -2.73
N ILE A 224 -18.23 3.71 -2.40
CA ILE A 224 -17.36 4.81 -2.86
C ILE A 224 -16.37 5.24 -1.78
N LEU A 225 -16.84 5.45 -0.55
CA LEU A 225 -16.00 5.89 0.57
C LEU A 225 -14.78 4.96 0.79
N PRO A 226 -14.90 3.62 0.81
CA PRO A 226 -13.74 2.75 1.05
C PRO A 226 -12.62 2.91 0.03
N LYS A 227 -12.95 3.18 -1.25
CA LYS A 227 -11.97 3.39 -2.31
C LYS A 227 -11.09 4.62 -2.05
N PHE A 228 -11.71 5.71 -1.58
CA PHE A 228 -10.98 6.91 -1.20
C PHE A 228 -10.27 6.77 0.14
N LEU A 229 -10.85 6.05 1.11
CA LEU A 229 -10.17 5.78 2.38
C LEU A 229 -8.85 5.04 2.16
N TYR A 230 -8.85 4.03 1.29
CA TYR A 230 -7.63 3.34 0.89
C TYR A 230 -6.58 4.35 0.38
N LEU A 231 -6.95 5.19 -0.58
CA LEU A 231 -6.04 6.16 -1.18
C LEU A 231 -5.55 7.24 -0.19
N PHE A 232 -6.43 7.75 0.68
CA PHE A 232 -6.07 8.77 1.67
C PHE A 232 -5.10 8.21 2.73
N GLN A 233 -5.23 6.93 3.09
CA GLN A 233 -4.38 6.29 4.09
C GLN A 233 -3.02 5.87 3.51
N THR A 234 -2.99 5.40 2.25
CA THR A 234 -1.76 4.90 1.62
C THR A 234 -0.95 5.99 0.92
N LEU A 235 -1.61 6.99 0.32
CA LEU A 235 -0.99 8.14 -0.37
C LEU A 235 -1.48 9.48 0.24
N PRO A 236 -0.97 9.85 1.43
CA PRO A 236 -1.29 11.11 2.11
C PRO A 236 -0.58 12.32 1.48
N ILE A 237 -0.80 12.52 0.18
CA ILE A 237 -0.29 13.66 -0.57
C ILE A 237 -1.25 14.85 -0.46
N HIS A 238 -0.80 16.03 -0.90
CA HIS A 238 -1.65 17.21 -0.93
C HIS A 238 -2.81 17.06 -1.93
N VAL A 239 -4.04 17.13 -1.43
CA VAL A 239 -5.27 17.17 -2.24
C VAL A 239 -5.90 18.57 -2.18
N THR A 240 -6.25 19.12 -3.33
CA THR A 240 -6.79 20.49 -3.44
C THR A 240 -8.25 20.58 -2.97
N PRO A 241 -8.70 21.76 -2.48
CA PRO A 241 -10.11 21.97 -2.16
C PRO A 241 -11.06 21.78 -3.35
N SER A 242 -10.60 22.06 -4.58
CA SER A 242 -11.39 21.87 -5.79
C SER A 242 -11.77 20.41 -6.01
N PHE A 243 -10.87 19.46 -5.71
CA PHE A 243 -11.17 18.03 -5.76
C PHE A 243 -12.36 17.65 -4.86
N PHE A 244 -12.36 18.13 -3.60
CA PHE A 244 -13.47 17.86 -2.67
C PHE A 244 -14.78 18.55 -3.08
N ASN A 245 -14.71 19.73 -3.69
CA ASN A 245 -15.89 20.40 -4.25
C ASN A 245 -16.47 19.61 -5.43
N THR A 246 -15.62 19.06 -6.30
CA THR A 246 -16.04 18.18 -7.40
C THR A 246 -16.74 16.93 -6.86
N LEU A 247 -16.18 16.25 -5.86
CA LEU A 247 -16.81 15.10 -5.22
C LEU A 247 -18.16 15.46 -4.59
N ARG A 248 -18.24 16.60 -3.90
CA ARG A 248 -19.49 17.10 -3.31
C ARG A 248 -20.56 17.34 -4.37
N SER A 249 -20.18 17.91 -5.51
CA SER A 249 -21.08 18.13 -6.65
C SER A 249 -21.57 16.79 -7.23
N LEU A 250 -20.66 15.82 -7.45
CA LEU A 250 -21.02 14.48 -7.93
C LEU A 250 -21.97 13.76 -6.97
N PHE A 251 -21.67 13.78 -5.67
CA PHE A 251 -22.54 13.17 -4.66
C PHE A 251 -23.89 13.88 -4.57
N GLY A 252 -23.92 15.21 -4.68
CA GLY A 252 -25.18 15.97 -4.72
C GLY A 252 -26.07 15.54 -5.89
N LYS A 253 -25.51 15.52 -7.12
CA LYS A 253 -26.21 15.07 -8.31
C LYS A 253 -26.72 13.63 -8.18
N PHE A 254 -25.87 12.74 -7.70
CA PHE A 254 -26.25 11.35 -7.49
C PHE A 254 -27.33 11.19 -6.42
N ILE A 255 -27.21 11.81 -5.24
CA ILE A 255 -28.20 11.67 -4.16
C ILE A 255 -29.58 12.17 -4.59
N TRP A 256 -29.63 13.27 -5.34
CA TRP A 256 -30.87 13.90 -5.76
C TRP A 256 -31.35 13.48 -7.15
N ALA A 257 -30.68 12.53 -7.81
CA ALA A 257 -31.01 12.07 -9.16
C ALA A 257 -31.14 13.26 -10.15
N ASP A 258 -30.14 14.14 -10.14
CA ASP A 258 -30.08 15.41 -10.89
C ASP A 258 -31.20 16.42 -10.61
N LYS A 259 -32.05 16.17 -9.59
CA LYS A 259 -33.06 17.12 -9.11
C LYS A 259 -32.43 18.15 -8.17
N ARG A 260 -33.14 19.27 -7.97
CA ARG A 260 -32.74 20.32 -7.03
C ARG A 260 -32.59 19.75 -5.61
N PRO A 261 -31.43 19.94 -4.94
CA PRO A 261 -31.24 19.51 -3.56
C PRO A 261 -32.28 20.10 -2.62
N ARG A 262 -32.94 19.25 -1.82
CA ARG A 262 -33.89 19.70 -0.79
C ARG A 262 -33.23 20.09 0.52
N LEU A 263 -32.01 19.58 0.76
CA LEU A 263 -31.24 19.82 1.97
C LEU A 263 -29.83 20.28 1.60
N ALA A 264 -29.30 21.22 2.37
CA ALA A 264 -27.91 21.62 2.25
C ALA A 264 -26.99 20.42 2.54
N PHE A 265 -25.92 20.26 1.74
CA PHE A 265 -24.99 19.13 1.88
C PHE A 265 -24.37 19.05 3.28
N ARG A 266 -24.08 20.19 3.91
CA ARG A 266 -23.57 20.27 5.29
C ARG A 266 -24.51 19.64 6.33
N LEU A 267 -25.83 19.68 6.09
CA LEU A 267 -26.80 19.01 6.96
C LEU A 267 -26.82 17.51 6.72
N LEU A 268 -26.71 17.07 5.45
CA LEU A 268 -26.63 15.65 5.11
C LEU A 268 -25.42 14.95 5.74
N THR A 269 -24.29 15.65 5.87
CA THR A 269 -23.06 15.07 6.45
C THR A 269 -23.10 14.96 7.98
N ARG A 270 -24.06 15.60 8.67
CA ARG A 270 -24.18 15.49 10.13
C ARG A 270 -24.56 14.06 10.56
N PRO A 271 -24.18 13.64 11.78
CA PRO A 271 -24.65 12.37 12.33
C PRO A 271 -26.18 12.28 12.39
N LYS A 272 -26.72 11.06 12.29
CA LYS A 272 -28.17 10.79 12.39
C LYS A 272 -28.81 11.38 13.66
N HIS A 273 -28.14 11.25 14.80
CA HIS A 273 -28.63 11.79 16.08
C HIS A 273 -28.70 13.33 16.12
N ARG A 274 -28.04 14.04 15.19
CA ARG A 274 -28.12 15.51 15.03
C ARG A 274 -29.02 15.92 13.85
N GLY A 275 -29.93 15.03 13.43
CA GLY A 275 -30.85 15.26 12.31
C GLY A 275 -30.20 15.20 10.91
N GLY A 276 -28.97 14.69 10.82
CA GLY A 276 -28.29 14.48 9.54
C GLY A 276 -28.44 13.07 9.00
N MET A 277 -27.67 12.75 7.95
CA MET A 277 -27.73 11.46 7.25
C MET A 277 -26.42 10.69 7.27
N SER A 278 -25.43 11.22 7.98
CA SER A 278 -24.05 10.74 8.00
C SER A 278 -23.45 10.57 6.62
N THR A 279 -23.87 11.37 5.63
CA THR A 279 -23.28 11.33 4.28
C THR A 279 -21.78 11.61 4.40
N PRO A 280 -20.91 10.86 3.69
CA PRO A 280 -19.48 11.03 3.84
C PRO A 280 -19.00 12.44 3.48
N HIS A 281 -18.35 13.12 4.42
CA HIS A 281 -17.64 14.37 4.17
C HIS A 281 -16.17 14.04 3.82
N MET A 282 -15.88 13.85 2.54
CA MET A 282 -14.59 13.29 2.06
C MET A 282 -13.36 14.05 2.56
N GLU A 283 -13.43 15.38 2.63
CA GLU A 283 -12.33 16.20 3.16
C GLU A 283 -12.03 15.88 4.63
N TYR A 284 -13.04 15.54 5.44
CA TYR A 284 -12.81 15.21 6.86
C TYR A 284 -12.19 13.83 7.01
N TYR A 285 -12.54 12.88 6.14
CA TYR A 285 -11.88 11.58 6.11
C TYR A 285 -10.42 11.69 5.67
N TYR A 286 -10.13 12.53 4.67
CA TYR A 286 -8.76 12.85 4.25
C TYR A 286 -7.95 13.52 5.38
N VAL A 287 -8.53 14.52 6.04
CA VAL A 287 -7.93 15.18 7.22
C VAL A 287 -7.66 14.15 8.32
N ALA A 288 -8.63 13.29 8.63
CA ALA A 288 -8.47 12.26 9.65
C ALA A 288 -7.34 11.28 9.32
N ALA A 289 -7.21 10.86 8.06
CA ALA A 289 -6.11 9.99 7.63
C ALA A 289 -4.74 10.64 7.83
N LEU A 290 -4.62 11.95 7.56
CA LEU A 290 -3.39 12.72 7.82
C LEU A 290 -3.12 12.90 9.31
N LEU A 291 -4.16 13.15 10.12
CA LEU A 291 -4.01 13.25 11.57
C LEU A 291 -3.58 11.92 12.20
N LEU A 292 -4.05 10.78 11.68
CA LEU A 292 -3.58 9.47 12.11
C LEU A 292 -2.07 9.31 11.87
N ARG A 293 -1.56 9.80 10.73
CA ARG A 293 -0.12 9.82 10.45
C ARG A 293 0.67 10.62 11.49
N LEU A 294 0.14 11.76 11.94
CA LEU A 294 0.77 12.54 13.01
C LEU A 294 0.78 11.81 14.35
N SER A 295 -0.27 11.03 14.63
CA SER A 295 -0.29 10.16 15.81
C SER A 295 0.82 9.10 15.75
N ASP A 296 1.16 8.59 14.57
CA ASP A 296 2.29 7.66 14.42
C ASP A 296 3.65 8.35 14.66
N TRP A 297 3.78 9.65 14.34
CA TRP A 297 5.00 10.43 14.62
C TRP A 297 5.26 10.63 16.12
N SER A 298 4.21 10.65 16.94
CA SER A 298 4.34 10.87 18.39
C SER A 298 4.64 9.61 19.19
N MET A 299 4.58 8.42 18.58
CA MET A 299 4.81 7.15 19.28
C MET A 299 6.31 6.90 19.51
N SER A 300 6.68 6.51 20.72
CA SER A 300 8.04 6.11 21.09
C SER A 300 8.01 4.78 21.86
N PRO A 301 8.65 3.71 21.36
CA PRO A 301 9.37 3.63 20.08
C PRO A 301 8.44 3.69 18.86
N PRO A 302 8.94 4.06 17.67
CA PRO A 302 8.12 4.10 16.46
C PRO A 302 7.67 2.69 16.05
N HIS A 303 6.35 2.48 15.96
CA HIS A 303 5.79 1.19 15.55
C HIS A 303 5.83 0.94 14.03
N LYS A 304 6.00 1.99 13.22
CA LYS A 304 5.95 1.93 11.76
C LYS A 304 7.32 2.20 11.16
N LEU A 305 7.77 1.33 10.24
CA LEU A 305 9.08 1.42 9.58
C LEU A 305 9.29 2.73 8.80
N TRP A 306 8.22 3.34 8.31
CA TRP A 306 8.29 4.59 7.56
C TRP A 306 8.53 5.82 8.44
N VAL A 307 8.27 5.77 9.76
CA VAL A 307 8.45 6.93 10.65
C VAL A 307 9.94 7.31 10.75
N PRO A 308 10.87 6.37 11.03
CA PRO A 308 12.31 6.67 10.97
C PRO A 308 12.79 7.10 9.58
N LEU A 309 12.17 6.59 8.50
CA LEU A 309 12.51 7.02 7.14
C LEU A 309 12.16 8.50 6.93
N GLU A 310 11.00 8.93 7.39
CA GLU A 310 10.59 10.35 7.32
C GLU A 310 11.46 11.26 8.19
N GLN A 311 11.94 10.77 9.35
CA GLN A 311 12.87 11.53 10.21
C GLN A 311 14.13 11.99 9.46
N LYS A 312 14.62 11.23 8.47
CA LYS A 312 15.81 11.61 7.67
C LYS A 312 15.59 12.89 6.86
N PHE A 313 14.35 13.27 6.58
CA PHE A 313 14.00 14.48 5.83
C PHE A 313 13.73 15.69 6.74
N LEU A 314 13.82 15.50 8.06
CA LEU A 314 13.51 16.52 9.06
C LEU A 314 14.78 16.95 9.81
N GLN A 315 14.92 18.26 10.05
CA GLN A 315 16.01 18.83 10.84
C GLN A 315 15.77 18.75 12.35
N VAL A 316 14.58 18.29 12.74
CA VAL A 316 14.10 18.25 14.12
C VAL A 316 13.51 16.88 14.39
N PRO A 317 13.40 16.44 15.66
CA PRO A 317 12.70 15.20 15.98
C PRO A 317 11.28 15.18 15.37
N ILE A 318 10.91 14.08 14.73
CA ILE A 318 9.64 13.96 13.99
C ILE A 318 8.43 14.14 14.91
N ALA A 319 8.55 13.72 16.16
CA ALA A 319 7.55 13.93 17.20
C ALA A 319 7.37 15.42 17.57
N SER A 320 8.40 16.25 17.41
CA SER A 320 8.34 17.68 17.71
C SER A 320 7.90 18.54 16.52
N ALA A 321 8.08 18.06 15.28
CA ALA A 321 7.76 18.79 14.05
C ALA A 321 6.36 19.43 14.00
N PRO A 322 5.26 18.79 14.47
CA PRO A 322 3.93 19.40 14.46
C PRO A 322 3.79 20.62 15.39
N TRP A 323 4.65 20.68 16.41
CA TRP A 323 4.54 21.62 17.53
C TRP A 323 5.45 22.83 17.42
N GLN A 324 6.14 22.99 16.30
CA GLN A 324 7.05 24.08 16.05
C GLN A 324 6.35 25.27 15.37
N THR A 325 6.79 26.48 15.71
CA THR A 325 6.25 27.73 15.16
C THR A 325 6.94 28.15 13.87
N VAL A 326 8.20 27.74 13.65
CA VAL A 326 8.96 28.02 12.42
C VAL A 326 8.31 27.48 11.15
N SER A 327 8.70 28.00 9.98
CA SER A 327 8.17 27.53 8.69
C SER A 327 8.40 26.02 8.48
N HIS A 328 7.46 25.36 7.82
CA HIS A 328 7.63 23.96 7.41
C HIS A 328 8.86 23.74 6.51
N THR A 329 9.31 24.78 5.79
CA THR A 329 10.56 24.75 5.00
C THR A 329 11.82 24.75 5.87
N THR A 330 11.74 25.30 7.08
CA THR A 330 12.84 25.22 8.07
C THR A 330 12.92 23.81 8.66
N ILE A 331 11.76 23.19 8.88
CA ILE A 331 11.61 21.84 9.43
C ILE A 331 12.02 20.77 8.42
N CYS A 332 11.58 20.94 7.17
CA CYS A 332 11.80 20.03 6.04
C CYS A 332 12.33 20.86 4.86
N PRO A 333 13.66 21.00 4.71
CA PRO A 333 14.29 21.84 3.69
C PRO A 333 13.98 21.39 2.27
N THR A 334 13.87 20.08 2.06
CA THR A 334 13.48 19.49 0.79
C THR A 334 11.96 19.23 0.80
N PRO A 335 11.21 19.71 -0.21
CA PRO A 335 9.76 19.54 -0.22
C PRO A 335 9.38 18.07 -0.38
N HIS A 336 9.04 17.41 0.74
CA HIS A 336 8.59 16.02 0.74
C HIS A 336 7.08 15.92 0.44
N PRO A 337 6.63 15.01 -0.44
CA PRO A 337 5.25 14.94 -0.91
C PRO A 337 4.22 14.54 0.16
N THR A 338 4.64 13.98 1.29
CA THR A 338 3.76 13.57 2.41
C THR A 338 3.92 14.46 3.65
N ILE A 339 5.15 14.72 4.10
CA ILE A 339 5.47 15.47 5.32
C ILE A 339 4.96 16.92 5.20
N SER A 340 5.31 17.62 4.12
CA SER A 340 4.95 19.03 3.94
C SER A 340 3.43 19.25 3.88
N PRO A 341 2.64 18.44 3.15
CA PRO A 341 1.17 18.52 3.23
C PRO A 341 0.62 18.20 4.62
N THR A 342 1.16 17.19 5.31
CA THR A 342 0.72 16.79 6.65
C THR A 342 0.90 17.94 7.65
N LEU A 343 2.09 18.57 7.70
CA LEU A 343 2.38 19.70 8.58
C LEU A 343 1.54 20.94 8.25
N ARG A 344 1.37 21.27 6.96
CA ARG A 344 0.53 22.40 6.54
C ARG A 344 -0.93 22.19 6.96
N LEU A 345 -1.44 20.97 6.79
CA LEU A 345 -2.81 20.64 7.16
C LEU A 345 -3.01 20.66 8.67
N TRP A 346 -2.06 20.11 9.44
CA TRP A 346 -2.04 20.20 10.90
C TRP A 346 -2.17 21.65 11.38
N ARG A 347 -1.32 22.56 10.87
CA ARG A 347 -1.35 23.98 11.23
C ARG A 347 -2.68 24.63 10.90
N ARG A 348 -3.30 24.27 9.78
CA ARG A 348 -4.62 24.80 9.40
C ARG A 348 -5.74 24.33 10.32
N TYR A 349 -5.73 23.05 10.70
CA TYR A 349 -6.83 22.43 11.45
C TYR A 349 -6.69 22.57 12.96
N ARG A 350 -5.46 22.66 13.52
CA ARG A 350 -5.25 22.89 14.95
C ARG A 350 -5.93 24.16 15.45
N HIS A 351 -5.82 25.27 14.71
CA HIS A 351 -6.45 26.54 15.06
C HIS A 351 -7.98 26.49 14.98
N ARG A 352 -8.53 25.64 14.10
CA ARG A 352 -9.98 25.44 13.97
C ARG A 352 -10.55 24.53 15.05
N LEU A 353 -9.71 23.70 15.65
CA LEU A 353 -10.09 22.68 16.63
C LEU A 353 -9.63 23.02 18.05
N ASP A 354 -9.01 24.19 18.25
CA ASP A 354 -8.46 24.66 19.53
C ASP A 354 -7.49 23.65 20.18
N LEU A 355 -6.68 22.99 19.34
CA LEU A 355 -5.77 21.93 19.76
C LEU A 355 -4.40 22.50 20.16
N SER A 356 -4.21 22.66 21.48
CA SER A 356 -2.95 22.86 22.24
C SER A 356 -2.20 24.21 22.04
N PRO A 357 -1.48 24.69 23.08
CA PRO A 357 -0.60 25.86 22.97
C PRO A 357 0.65 25.57 22.12
N LEU A 358 1.17 26.62 21.48
CA LEU A 358 2.46 26.63 20.77
C LEU A 358 3.44 27.59 21.44
N PRO A 359 4.72 27.21 21.60
CA PRO A 359 5.27 25.85 21.39
C PRO A 359 4.69 24.82 22.38
N SER A 360 4.67 23.54 22.02
CA SER A 360 4.25 22.49 22.95
C SER A 360 5.23 22.39 24.13
N PRO A 361 4.76 22.24 25.38
CA PRO A 361 5.63 22.00 26.54
C PRO A 361 6.43 20.69 26.43
N LEU A 362 6.03 19.79 25.52
CA LEU A 362 6.71 18.52 25.25
C LEU A 362 7.83 18.63 24.19
N THR A 363 8.07 19.82 23.64
CA THR A 363 9.13 20.01 22.64
C THR A 363 10.50 20.16 23.32
N PRO A 364 11.51 19.31 23.02
CA PRO A 364 12.84 19.40 23.63
C PRO A 364 13.54 20.72 23.30
N ILE A 365 14.07 21.42 24.31
CA ILE A 365 14.71 22.74 24.17
C ILE A 365 15.96 22.68 23.30
N THR A 366 16.80 21.65 23.48
CA THR A 366 18.13 21.52 22.85
C THR A 366 18.10 21.33 21.32
N SER A 367 16.93 21.12 20.74
CA SER A 367 16.73 20.93 19.30
C SER A 367 15.49 21.67 18.78
N ASN A 368 15.03 22.68 19.52
CA ASN A 368 13.85 23.45 19.12
C ASN A 368 14.28 24.74 18.41
N PRO A 369 13.97 24.91 17.12
CA PRO A 369 14.25 26.16 16.41
C PRO A 369 13.44 27.36 16.94
N ASP A 370 12.41 27.13 17.77
CA ASP A 370 11.67 28.18 18.47
C ASP A 370 12.40 28.71 19.71
N PHE A 371 13.40 27.98 20.24
CA PHE A 371 14.24 28.39 21.37
C PHE A 371 15.70 28.47 20.91
N LEU A 372 16.05 29.57 20.26
CA LEU A 372 17.45 29.89 19.98
C LEU A 372 18.15 30.29 21.30
N PRO A 373 19.41 29.87 21.53
CA PRO A 373 20.17 30.20 22.73
C PRO A 373 20.44 31.69 22.91
#